data_AF-A0A4Q1VU20-F1
#
_entry.id   AF-A0A4Q1VU20-F1
#
_cell.length_a   1.000
_cell.length_b   1.000
_cell.length_c   1.000
_cell.angle_alpha   90.00
_cell.angle_beta   90.00
_cell.angle_gamma   90.00
#
_symmetry.space_group_name_H-M   'P 1'
#
loop_
_entity.id
_entity.type
_entity.pdbx_description
1 polymer ?
#
loop_
_entity_poly.entity_id
_entity_poly.type
_entity_poly.pdbx_seq_one_letter_code
_entity_poly.pdbx_strand_id
1 'polypeptide(L)'
;MSVDPDDRTKGFGLGGQLLASYEYERRLVGLKNRDASGWAAAGQMEWRKWWRPEIRDDTAQGAEVRATLGRAAQQHHARIYSMVGVELGYSYAGSPLVCTETGSLPDWSVTTYTPQTTPGVRIPHMWLKDGRALQDILGQNYTLLDLRGTCDLSDLQAAFSSIDAPLEVVHLDEPHIQEIFGFGLFLLRPDLHIVWRGNDAPKRMQSLSLCAIAAGKASAFEVALVPDA
;
A
#
# COMPACT_ATOMS: atom_id res chain seq x y z
N MET A 1 8.38 31.32 -3.66
CA MET A 1 8.86 29.92 -3.81
C MET A 1 8.74 29.63 -5.30
N SER A 2 9.84 29.79 -6.04
CA SER A 2 9.86 29.67 -7.50
C SER A 2 9.74 28.20 -7.85
N VAL A 3 8.68 27.83 -8.57
CA VAL A 3 8.58 26.50 -9.17
C VAL A 3 9.58 26.49 -10.32
N ASP A 4 10.52 25.55 -10.26
CA ASP A 4 11.53 25.36 -11.31
C ASP A 4 10.82 24.94 -12.61
N PRO A 5 10.94 25.70 -13.71
CA PRO A 5 10.30 25.36 -14.97
C PRO A 5 10.85 24.07 -15.62
N ASP A 6 11.93 23.49 -15.06
CA ASP A 6 12.50 22.20 -15.47
C ASP A 6 11.98 21.00 -14.66
N ASP A 7 10.98 21.16 -13.79
CA ASP A 7 10.20 20.03 -13.23
C ASP A 7 9.22 19.46 -14.29
N ARG A 8 9.76 19.19 -15.48
CA ARG A 8 9.24 18.15 -16.34
C ARG A 8 9.59 16.87 -15.60
N THR A 9 8.60 16.08 -15.20
CA THR A 9 8.79 14.65 -14.93
C THR A 9 9.89 14.15 -15.84
N LYS A 10 11.06 13.78 -15.28
CA LYS A 10 12.23 13.32 -16.05
C LYS A 10 11.68 12.49 -17.20
N GLY A 11 11.92 12.93 -18.45
CA GLY A 11 11.19 12.49 -19.65
C GLY A 11 11.45 11.03 -20.05
N PHE A 12 11.42 10.11 -19.09
CA PHE A 12 11.23 8.69 -19.28
C PHE A 12 9.95 8.52 -20.09
N GLY A 13 9.93 7.60 -21.04
CA GLY A 13 8.84 7.46 -22.02
C GLY A 13 7.51 6.99 -21.41
N LEU A 14 7.13 7.38 -20.20
CA LEU A 14 5.94 7.00 -19.45
C LEU A 14 4.66 7.43 -20.18
N GLY A 15 3.60 6.64 -20.03
CA GLY A 15 2.36 6.83 -20.78
C GLY A 15 1.31 7.68 -20.07
N GLY A 16 0.27 8.07 -20.82
CA GLY A 16 -0.77 8.98 -20.34
C GLY A 16 -1.62 8.47 -19.17
N GLN A 17 -1.63 7.15 -18.92
CA GLN A 17 -2.36 6.57 -17.78
C GLN A 17 -1.68 6.91 -16.44
N LEU A 18 -0.41 7.31 -16.42
CA LEU A 18 0.32 7.59 -15.19
C LEU A 18 -0.27 8.77 -14.41
N LEU A 19 -0.61 9.86 -15.11
CA LEU A 19 -1.26 11.02 -14.46
C LEU A 19 -2.73 10.75 -14.17
N ALA A 20 -3.40 9.99 -15.04
CA ALA A 20 -4.81 9.62 -14.82
C ALA A 20 -4.98 8.72 -13.59
N SER A 21 -4.02 7.83 -13.32
CA SER A 21 -4.09 6.93 -12.17
C SER A 21 -4.09 7.68 -10.83
N TYR A 22 -3.54 8.89 -10.77
CA TYR A 22 -3.52 9.69 -9.54
C TYR A 22 -4.94 9.89 -8.98
N GLU A 23 -5.92 10.25 -9.82
CA GLU A 23 -7.28 10.40 -9.34
C GLU A 23 -7.88 9.05 -8.94
N TYR A 24 -7.71 8.00 -9.75
CA TYR A 24 -8.19 6.65 -9.43
C TYR A 24 -7.70 6.16 -8.06
N GLU A 25 -6.42 6.37 -7.79
CA GLU A 25 -5.74 5.89 -6.60
C GLU A 25 -6.02 6.78 -5.37
N ARG A 26 -5.79 8.09 -5.50
CA ARG A 26 -5.78 9.01 -4.36
C ARG A 26 -7.17 9.47 -3.95
N ARG A 27 -8.14 9.50 -4.86
CA ARG A 27 -9.51 9.91 -4.55
C ARG A 27 -10.17 8.93 -3.58
N LEU A 28 -10.04 7.63 -3.81
CA LEU A 28 -10.62 6.59 -2.94
C LEU A 28 -10.02 6.65 -1.53
N VAL A 29 -8.71 6.80 -1.42
CA VAL A 29 -8.02 7.02 -0.14
C VAL A 29 -8.52 8.28 0.56
N GLY A 30 -8.66 9.40 -0.18
CA GLY A 30 -9.18 10.65 0.37
C GLY A 30 -10.61 10.52 0.92
N LEU A 31 -11.50 9.82 0.19
CA LEU A 31 -12.86 9.56 0.64
C LEU A 31 -12.88 8.71 1.92
N LYS A 32 -12.09 7.64 1.98
CA LYS A 32 -11.99 6.78 3.17
C LYS A 32 -11.44 7.55 4.37
N ASN A 33 -10.41 8.40 4.17
CA ASN A 33 -9.84 9.23 5.23
C ASN A 33 -10.85 10.24 5.78
N ARG A 34 -11.65 10.87 4.91
CA ARG A 34 -12.74 11.76 5.30
C ARG A 34 -13.76 11.02 6.18
N ASP A 35 -14.20 9.84 5.73
CA ASP A 35 -15.23 9.06 6.42
C ASP A 35 -14.73 8.52 7.77
N ALA A 36 -13.47 8.05 7.82
CA ALA A 36 -12.81 7.66 9.06
C ALA A 36 -12.68 8.82 10.06
N SER A 37 -12.33 10.01 9.57
CA SER A 37 -12.27 11.23 10.40
C SER A 37 -13.65 11.58 10.97
N GLY A 38 -14.70 11.46 10.15
CA GLY A 38 -16.09 11.65 10.61
C GLY A 38 -16.50 10.63 11.68
N TRP A 39 -16.15 9.35 11.48
CA TRP A 39 -16.40 8.28 12.45
C TRP A 39 -15.66 8.51 13.79
N ALA A 40 -14.42 8.99 13.74
CA ALA A 40 -13.63 9.36 14.91
C ALA A 40 -14.23 10.56 15.66
N ALA A 41 -14.62 11.62 14.95
CA ALA A 41 -15.28 12.79 15.53
C ALA A 41 -16.61 12.43 16.22
N ALA A 42 -17.40 11.56 15.61
CA ALA A 42 -18.63 11.03 16.21
C ALA A 42 -18.33 10.28 17.53
N GLY A 43 -17.24 9.51 17.60
CA GLY A 43 -16.79 8.86 18.83
C GLY A 43 -16.59 9.83 20.00
N GLN A 44 -16.00 11.01 19.74
CA GLN A 44 -15.85 12.03 20.78
C GLN A 44 -17.18 12.56 21.32
N MET A 45 -18.16 12.73 20.43
CA MET A 45 -19.49 13.18 20.85
C MET A 45 -20.19 12.12 21.71
N GLU A 46 -20.05 10.83 21.38
CA GLU A 46 -20.72 9.75 22.11
C GLU A 46 -20.25 9.61 23.55
N TRP A 47 -18.95 9.53 23.83
CA TRP A 47 -18.51 9.33 25.21
C TRP A 47 -18.78 10.55 26.10
N ARG A 48 -18.73 11.77 25.54
CA ARG A 48 -19.01 13.02 26.28
C ARG A 48 -20.44 13.11 26.80
N LYS A 49 -21.41 12.43 26.17
CA LYS A 49 -22.81 12.36 26.65
C LYS A 49 -22.94 11.73 28.05
N TRP A 50 -21.95 10.95 28.46
CA TRP A 50 -21.93 10.26 29.76
C TRP A 50 -21.34 11.12 30.88
N TRP A 51 -20.84 12.32 30.58
CA TRP A 51 -20.34 13.22 31.61
C TRP A 51 -21.47 13.68 32.51
N ARG A 52 -21.20 13.70 33.82
CA ARG A 52 -22.09 14.25 34.85
C ARG A 52 -21.25 14.99 35.90
N PRO A 53 -21.76 16.08 36.52
CA PRO A 53 -21.01 16.85 37.53
C PRO A 53 -20.45 16.00 38.68
N GLU A 54 -21.19 14.97 39.11
CA GLU A 54 -20.90 14.08 40.25
C GLU A 54 -19.62 13.25 40.04
N ILE A 55 -19.03 13.27 38.84
CA ILE A 55 -17.74 12.64 38.57
C ILE A 55 -16.62 13.14 39.52
N ARG A 56 -16.77 14.37 40.03
CA ARG A 56 -15.83 15.04 40.95
C ARG A 56 -16.04 14.65 42.41
N ASP A 57 -17.13 13.95 42.71
CA ASP A 57 -17.50 13.64 44.08
C ASP A 57 -16.81 12.36 44.55
N ASP A 58 -16.33 12.37 45.79
CA ASP A 58 -15.80 11.18 46.47
C ASP A 58 -16.93 10.40 47.16
N THR A 59 -17.87 9.92 46.34
CA THR A 59 -19.05 9.17 46.76
C THR A 59 -19.24 7.92 45.90
N ALA A 60 -20.11 7.01 46.34
CA ALA A 60 -20.49 5.83 45.54
C ALA A 60 -21.11 6.22 44.17
N GLN A 61 -21.88 7.31 44.13
CA GLN A 61 -22.44 7.85 42.89
C GLN A 61 -21.33 8.38 41.97
N GLY A 62 -20.37 9.14 42.50
CA GLY A 62 -19.23 9.63 41.73
C GLY A 62 -18.36 8.49 41.18
N ALA A 63 -18.19 7.41 41.96
CA ALA A 63 -17.50 6.20 41.49
C ALA A 63 -18.22 5.54 40.31
N GLU A 64 -19.55 5.42 40.35
CA GLU A 64 -20.33 4.85 39.25
C GLU A 64 -20.28 5.74 37.98
N VAL A 65 -20.35 7.07 38.14
CA VAL A 65 -20.21 8.01 37.02
C VAL A 65 -18.83 7.87 36.36
N ARG A 66 -17.75 7.79 37.15
CA ARG A 66 -16.39 7.55 36.63
C ARG A 66 -16.31 6.22 35.89
N ALA A 67 -16.88 5.15 36.44
CA ALA A 67 -16.87 3.84 35.81
C ALA A 67 -17.65 3.83 34.48
N THR A 68 -18.84 4.42 34.45
CA THR A 68 -19.67 4.52 33.25
C THR A 68 -19.01 5.38 32.16
N LEU A 69 -18.53 6.57 32.52
CA LEU A 69 -17.80 7.43 31.58
C LEU A 69 -16.53 6.73 31.05
N GLY A 70 -15.79 6.04 31.93
CA GLY A 70 -14.59 5.30 31.58
C GLY A 70 -14.86 4.21 30.54
N ARG A 71 -15.92 3.41 30.72
CA ARG A 71 -16.36 2.40 29.73
C ARG A 71 -16.73 3.05 28.40
N ALA A 72 -17.52 4.13 28.43
CA ALA A 72 -17.91 4.83 27.21
C ALA A 72 -16.71 5.46 26.48
N ALA A 73 -15.77 6.04 27.22
CA ALA A 73 -14.54 6.59 26.65
C ALA A 73 -13.69 5.48 26.04
N GLN A 74 -13.49 4.35 26.73
CA GLN A 74 -12.73 3.22 26.18
C GLN A 74 -13.32 2.73 24.85
N GLN A 75 -14.64 2.68 24.73
CA GLN A 75 -15.31 2.22 23.51
C GLN A 75 -15.30 3.27 22.38
N HIS A 76 -15.56 4.55 22.69
CA HIS A 76 -15.83 5.56 21.66
C HIS A 76 -14.67 6.54 21.46
N HIS A 77 -13.88 6.83 22.50
CA HIS A 77 -12.68 7.65 22.36
C HIS A 77 -11.60 6.92 21.57
N ALA A 78 -11.50 5.59 21.69
CA ALA A 78 -10.55 4.76 20.93
C ALA A 78 -10.60 4.97 19.41
N ARG A 79 -11.75 5.38 18.89
CA ARG A 79 -11.92 5.69 17.47
C ARG A 79 -10.96 6.75 16.94
N ILE A 80 -10.44 7.65 17.78
CA ILE A 80 -9.53 8.71 17.33
C ILE A 80 -8.06 8.25 17.21
N TYR A 81 -7.68 7.16 17.88
CA TYR A 81 -6.29 6.68 17.95
C TYR A 81 -6.13 5.20 17.56
N SER A 82 -7.22 4.51 17.20
CA SER A 82 -7.21 3.11 16.75
C SER A 82 -7.62 2.99 15.28
N MET A 83 -7.05 3.84 14.41
CA MET A 83 -7.33 3.87 12.97
C MET A 83 -6.16 3.36 12.11
N VAL A 84 -5.37 2.43 12.64
CA VAL A 84 -4.17 1.89 11.99
C VAL A 84 -4.46 1.31 10.59
N GLY A 85 -5.67 0.80 10.36
CA GLY A 85 -6.08 0.30 9.05
C GLY A 85 -6.17 1.41 8.00
N VAL A 86 -6.64 2.60 8.38
CA VAL A 86 -6.63 3.79 7.51
C VAL A 86 -5.21 4.25 7.20
N GLU A 87 -4.34 4.22 8.21
CA GLU A 87 -2.96 4.71 8.12
C GLU A 87 -2.09 3.83 7.21
N LEU A 88 -2.22 2.50 7.33
CA LEU A 88 -1.29 1.55 6.71
C LEU A 88 -1.93 0.66 5.63
N GLY A 89 -3.25 0.45 5.68
CA GLY A 89 -3.94 -0.60 4.92
C GLY A 89 -4.50 -0.20 3.57
N TYR A 90 -4.30 1.05 3.12
CA TYR A 90 -4.86 1.49 1.84
C TYR A 90 -4.26 0.73 0.66
N SER A 91 -5.08 0.55 -0.38
CA SER A 91 -4.75 -0.23 -1.57
C SER A 91 -5.13 0.52 -2.84
N TYR A 92 -4.28 0.38 -3.86
CA TYR A 92 -4.49 0.79 -5.24
C TYR A 92 -5.03 -0.35 -6.12
N ALA A 93 -5.61 -1.38 -5.51
CA ALA A 93 -6.33 -2.42 -6.24
C ALA A 93 -7.35 -1.81 -7.22
N GLY A 94 -7.36 -2.28 -8.46
CA GLY A 94 -8.21 -1.70 -9.51
C GLY A 94 -7.67 -0.39 -10.12
N SER A 95 -6.45 0.04 -9.78
CA SER A 95 -5.74 1.05 -10.57
C SER A 95 -5.35 0.49 -11.94
N PRO A 96 -5.38 1.29 -13.02
CA PRO A 96 -4.88 0.87 -14.33
C PRO A 96 -3.38 0.53 -14.34
N LEU A 97 -2.61 0.93 -13.32
CA LEU A 97 -1.16 0.68 -13.19
C LEU A 97 -0.82 -0.52 -12.30
N VAL A 98 -1.82 -1.25 -11.82
CA VAL A 98 -1.66 -2.35 -10.88
C VAL A 98 -2.29 -3.59 -11.49
N CYS A 99 -1.58 -4.72 -11.47
CA CYS A 99 -2.09 -5.97 -11.99
C CYS A 99 -3.33 -6.41 -11.21
N THR A 100 -4.34 -6.92 -11.91
CA THR A 100 -5.56 -7.41 -11.26
C THR A 100 -5.35 -8.84 -10.77
N GLU A 101 -5.70 -9.09 -9.51
CA GLU A 101 -5.72 -10.43 -8.91
C GLU A 101 -7.11 -10.68 -8.32
N THR A 102 -7.62 -11.91 -8.44
CA THR A 102 -8.93 -12.29 -7.90
C THR A 102 -9.01 -12.01 -6.40
N GLY A 103 -10.04 -11.29 -5.99
CA GLY A 103 -10.24 -10.93 -4.58
C GLY A 103 -9.49 -9.67 -4.14
N SER A 104 -8.66 -9.06 -5.00
CA SER A 104 -8.08 -7.74 -4.72
C SER A 104 -9.17 -6.66 -4.86
N LEU A 105 -9.56 -6.07 -3.72
CA LEU A 105 -10.57 -5.01 -3.66
C LEU A 105 -9.95 -3.72 -3.11
N PRO A 106 -10.36 -2.54 -3.60
CA PRO A 106 -9.95 -1.25 -3.04
C PRO A 106 -10.71 -0.93 -1.75
N ASP A 107 -10.84 -1.90 -0.85
CA ASP A 107 -11.43 -1.72 0.47
C ASP A 107 -10.53 -2.28 1.56
N TRP A 108 -10.50 -1.60 2.69
CA TRP A 108 -9.68 -1.93 3.84
C TRP A 108 -10.37 -1.53 5.14
N SER A 109 -9.98 -2.20 6.22
CA SER A 109 -10.51 -1.93 7.56
C SER A 109 -10.06 -0.54 8.04
N VAL A 110 -10.92 0.12 8.81
CA VAL A 110 -10.54 1.37 9.50
C VAL A 110 -9.59 1.08 10.66
N THR A 111 -9.84 0.01 11.41
CA THR A 111 -9.21 -0.23 12.71
C THR A 111 -8.17 -1.33 12.72
N THR A 112 -8.04 -2.08 11.62
CA THR A 112 -7.19 -3.26 11.54
C THR A 112 -6.28 -3.16 10.34
N TYR A 113 -4.99 -3.38 10.55
CA TYR A 113 -4.02 -3.56 9.49
C TYR A 113 -3.53 -5.01 9.52
N THR A 114 -3.73 -5.72 8.41
CA THR A 114 -3.18 -7.06 8.18
C THR A 114 -2.22 -6.94 7.01
N PRO A 115 -0.90 -7.11 7.23
CA PRO A 115 0.07 -7.11 6.15
C PRO A 115 -0.31 -8.15 5.09
N GLN A 116 -0.31 -7.74 3.84
CA GLN A 116 -0.53 -8.61 2.69
C GLN A 116 0.34 -8.13 1.54
N THR A 117 0.49 -8.96 0.51
CA THR A 117 1.34 -8.65 -0.65
C THR A 117 0.55 -8.55 -1.95
N THR A 118 -0.78 -8.53 -1.89
CA THR A 118 -1.65 -8.42 -3.07
C THR A 118 -1.33 -7.16 -3.87
N PRO A 119 -1.25 -7.21 -5.22
CA PRO A 119 -1.02 -6.04 -6.04
C PRO A 119 -1.92 -4.86 -5.66
N GLY A 120 -1.30 -3.69 -5.51
CA GLY A 120 -1.94 -2.45 -5.11
C GLY A 120 -1.67 -2.05 -3.66
N VAL A 121 -1.20 -2.95 -2.80
CA VAL A 121 -0.80 -2.58 -1.43
C VAL A 121 0.66 -2.18 -1.35
N ARG A 122 1.02 -1.40 -0.34
CA ARG A 122 2.42 -1.11 -0.01
C ARG A 122 3.10 -2.39 0.47
N ILE A 123 4.31 -2.66 -0.01
CA ILE A 123 5.06 -3.84 0.44
C ILE A 123 5.26 -3.83 1.97
N PRO A 124 4.92 -4.92 2.68
CA PRO A 124 5.10 -4.99 4.13
C PRO A 124 6.55 -4.77 4.57
N HIS A 125 6.70 -4.23 5.78
CA HIS A 125 8.01 -4.15 6.43
C HIS A 125 8.48 -5.53 6.87
N MET A 126 9.76 -5.81 6.62
CA MET A 126 10.48 -6.96 7.11
C MET A 126 11.92 -6.57 7.45
N TRP A 127 12.47 -7.23 8.45
CA TRP A 127 13.91 -7.20 8.74
C TRP A 127 14.62 -8.26 7.90
N LEU A 128 15.70 -7.84 7.26
CA LEU A 128 16.64 -8.73 6.57
C LEU A 128 17.49 -9.50 7.59
N LYS A 129 18.14 -10.59 7.16
CA LYS A 129 19.08 -11.38 8.00
C LYS A 129 20.20 -10.52 8.57
N ASP A 130 20.62 -9.49 7.84
CA ASP A 130 21.71 -8.58 8.23
C ASP A 130 21.25 -7.41 9.13
N GLY A 131 19.96 -7.36 9.48
CA GLY A 131 19.39 -6.34 10.36
C GLY A 131 18.99 -5.03 9.68
N ARG A 132 19.12 -4.90 8.35
CA ARG A 132 18.56 -3.76 7.62
C ARG A 132 17.05 -3.92 7.41
N ALA A 133 16.33 -2.81 7.28
CA ALA A 133 14.93 -2.84 6.89
C ALA A 133 14.81 -3.12 5.38
N LEU A 134 13.83 -3.93 4.98
CA LEU A 134 13.55 -4.18 3.56
C LEU A 134 13.35 -2.89 2.78
N GLN A 135 12.77 -1.84 3.36
CA GLN A 135 12.55 -0.57 2.67
C GLN A 135 13.84 0.19 2.35
N ASP A 136 14.92 -0.04 3.10
CA ASP A 136 16.18 0.73 2.98
C ASP A 136 17.06 0.26 1.81
N ILE A 137 16.76 -0.92 1.26
CA ILE A 137 17.51 -1.53 0.16
C ILE A 137 16.78 -1.44 -1.18
N LEU A 138 15.52 -0.98 -1.19
CA LEU A 138 14.75 -0.81 -2.42
C LEU A 138 15.25 0.42 -3.17
N GLY A 139 15.11 0.39 -4.49
CA GLY A 139 15.50 1.50 -5.35
C GLY A 139 14.61 2.72 -5.21
N GLN A 140 15.13 3.87 -5.62
CA GLN A 140 14.38 5.15 -5.60
C GLN A 140 13.28 5.25 -6.67
N ASN A 141 13.32 4.37 -7.68
CA ASN A 141 12.34 4.33 -8.76
C ASN A 141 11.58 2.99 -8.73
N TYR A 142 11.40 2.32 -9.87
CA TYR A 142 10.86 0.97 -9.86
C TYR A 142 11.90 0.00 -9.28
N THR A 143 11.44 -0.96 -8.50
CA THR A 143 12.28 -2.03 -7.98
C THR A 143 11.72 -3.38 -8.40
N LEU A 144 12.57 -4.26 -8.92
CA LEU A 144 12.28 -5.66 -9.11
C LEU A 144 13.02 -6.45 -8.04
N LEU A 145 12.26 -6.92 -7.05
CA LEU A 145 12.77 -7.63 -5.88
C LEU A 145 12.69 -9.14 -6.11
N ASP A 146 13.82 -9.83 -5.95
CA ASP A 146 13.95 -11.28 -5.94
C ASP A 146 14.45 -11.75 -4.57
N LEU A 147 13.57 -12.38 -3.80
CA LEU A 147 13.85 -12.88 -2.45
C LEU A 147 14.65 -14.19 -2.42
N ARG A 148 14.90 -14.82 -3.56
CA ARG A 148 15.71 -16.04 -3.68
C ARG A 148 17.09 -15.79 -4.28
N GLY A 149 17.30 -14.61 -4.86
CA GLY A 149 18.56 -14.15 -5.44
C GLY A 149 19.08 -14.98 -6.62
N THR A 150 18.22 -15.77 -7.25
CA THR A 150 18.60 -16.77 -8.27
C THR A 150 17.80 -16.65 -9.57
N CYS A 151 16.83 -15.74 -9.64
CA CYS A 151 15.97 -15.60 -10.80
C CYS A 151 16.66 -14.83 -11.93
N ASP A 152 16.56 -15.32 -13.17
CA ASP A 152 16.93 -14.52 -14.34
C ASP A 152 15.79 -13.54 -14.67
N LEU A 153 16.06 -12.25 -14.51
CA LEU A 153 15.10 -11.16 -14.67
C LEU A 153 15.42 -10.27 -15.88
N SER A 154 16.28 -10.74 -16.77
CA SER A 154 16.80 -9.99 -17.93
C SER A 154 15.69 -9.52 -18.88
N ASP A 155 14.64 -10.33 -19.11
CA ASP A 155 13.51 -9.95 -19.96
C ASP A 155 12.74 -8.73 -19.42
N LEU A 156 12.52 -8.66 -18.10
CA LEU A 156 11.82 -7.54 -17.48
C LEU A 156 12.72 -6.29 -17.44
N GLN A 157 14.00 -6.47 -17.14
CA GLN A 157 14.98 -5.40 -17.20
C GLN A 157 15.08 -4.80 -18.62
N ALA A 158 15.11 -5.64 -19.64
CA ALA A 158 15.12 -5.21 -21.04
C ALA A 158 13.82 -4.47 -21.42
N ALA A 159 12.67 -4.92 -20.92
CA ALA A 159 11.39 -4.26 -21.16
C ALA A 159 11.38 -2.82 -20.58
N PHE A 160 11.84 -2.62 -19.35
CA PHE A 160 11.95 -1.27 -18.75
C PHE A 160 13.01 -0.41 -19.45
N SER A 161 14.17 -0.99 -19.78
CA SER A 161 15.22 -0.30 -20.53
C SER A 161 14.75 0.16 -21.90
N SER A 162 13.88 -0.58 -22.59
CA SER A 162 13.37 -0.21 -23.92
C SER A 162 12.51 1.06 -23.95
N ILE A 163 12.08 1.53 -22.79
CA ILE A 163 11.26 2.74 -22.63
C ILE A 163 11.96 3.81 -21.77
N ASP A 164 13.25 3.61 -21.50
CA ASP A 164 14.08 4.44 -20.61
C ASP A 164 13.50 4.60 -19.20
N ALA A 165 12.72 3.62 -18.72
CA ALA A 165 12.17 3.65 -17.37
C ALA A 165 13.21 3.08 -16.37
N PRO A 166 13.57 3.82 -15.31
CA PRO A 166 14.55 3.35 -14.34
C PRO A 166 13.99 2.19 -13.51
N LEU A 167 14.65 1.02 -13.61
CA LEU A 167 14.36 -0.18 -12.84
C LEU A 167 15.62 -0.64 -12.11
N GLU A 168 15.53 -0.79 -10.80
CA GLU A 168 16.56 -1.39 -9.97
C GLU A 168 16.21 -2.85 -9.70
N VAL A 169 17.14 -3.77 -9.97
CA VAL A 169 16.96 -5.20 -9.67
C VAL A 169 17.69 -5.50 -8.38
N VAL A 170 16.96 -6.00 -7.39
CA VAL A 170 17.48 -6.35 -6.07
C VAL A 170 17.35 -7.84 -5.88
N HIS A 171 18.49 -8.53 -5.85
CA HIS A 171 18.59 -9.94 -5.49
C HIS A 171 18.95 -10.09 -4.02
N LEU A 172 18.13 -10.82 -3.28
CA LEU A 172 18.33 -11.14 -1.86
C LEU A 172 18.25 -12.66 -1.67
N ASP A 173 19.01 -13.20 -0.71
CA ASP A 173 18.83 -14.56 -0.21
C ASP A 173 18.01 -14.48 1.09
N GLU A 174 16.68 -14.32 0.97
CA GLU A 174 15.76 -14.12 2.11
C GLU A 174 14.54 -15.06 2.03
N PRO A 175 14.76 -16.40 2.07
CA PRO A 175 13.70 -17.39 1.98
C PRO A 175 12.64 -17.28 3.10
N HIS A 176 13.01 -16.75 4.28
CA HIS A 176 12.03 -16.53 5.36
C HIS A 176 11.03 -15.43 5.03
N ILE A 177 11.45 -14.41 4.27
CA ILE A 177 10.55 -13.35 3.80
C ILE A 177 9.63 -13.93 2.72
N GLN A 178 10.17 -14.73 1.80
CA GLN A 178 9.38 -15.41 0.79
C GLN A 178 8.29 -16.28 1.43
N GLU A 179 8.61 -17.05 2.47
CA GLU A 179 7.66 -17.90 3.18
C GLU A 179 6.49 -17.07 3.77
N ILE A 180 6.79 -15.93 4.38
CA ILE A 180 5.78 -15.03 4.97
C ILE A 180 4.96 -14.34 3.87
N PHE A 181 5.61 -13.90 2.79
CA PHE A 181 4.96 -13.17 1.71
C PHE A 181 4.19 -14.08 0.74
N GLY A 182 4.52 -15.37 0.68
CA GLY A 182 3.97 -16.37 -0.24
C GLY A 182 4.52 -16.31 -1.67
N PHE A 183 5.33 -15.29 -2.00
CA PHE A 183 5.86 -15.05 -3.33
C PHE A 183 7.33 -14.64 -3.27
N GLY A 184 8.12 -15.04 -4.26
CA GLY A 184 9.55 -14.76 -4.33
C GLY A 184 9.92 -13.50 -5.12
N LEU A 185 9.05 -13.07 -6.04
CA LEU A 185 9.30 -11.95 -6.95
C LEU A 185 8.26 -10.85 -6.78
N PHE A 186 8.72 -9.59 -6.76
CA PHE A 186 7.84 -8.42 -6.70
C PHE A 186 8.32 -7.32 -7.63
N LEU A 187 7.39 -6.76 -8.41
CA LEU A 187 7.59 -5.50 -9.11
C LEU A 187 6.97 -4.36 -8.29
N LEU A 188 7.79 -3.41 -7.87
CA LEU A 188 7.41 -2.31 -7.00
C LEU A 188 7.52 -0.97 -7.73
N ARG A 189 6.57 -0.08 -7.41
CA ARG A 189 6.60 1.33 -7.80
C ARG A 189 7.56 2.16 -6.92
N PRO A 190 7.90 3.38 -7.34
CA PRO A 190 8.66 4.35 -6.52
C PRO A 190 8.00 4.68 -5.17
N ASP A 191 6.68 4.53 -5.05
CA ASP A 191 5.93 4.73 -3.80
C ASP A 191 5.80 3.45 -2.94
N LEU A 192 6.54 2.41 -3.31
CA LEU A 192 6.62 1.08 -2.69
C LEU A 192 5.34 0.24 -2.78
N HIS A 193 4.40 0.59 -3.67
CA HIS A 193 3.25 -0.26 -3.94
C HIS A 193 3.61 -1.38 -4.92
N ILE A 194 3.04 -2.55 -4.66
CA ILE A 194 3.24 -3.75 -5.48
C ILE A 194 2.41 -3.60 -6.76
N VAL A 195 3.08 -3.61 -7.92
CA VAL A 195 2.42 -3.68 -9.23
C VAL A 195 2.05 -5.12 -9.57
N TRP A 196 2.96 -6.05 -9.27
CA TRP A 196 2.85 -7.47 -9.60
C TRP A 196 3.70 -8.31 -8.63
N ARG A 197 3.31 -9.56 -8.44
CA ARG A 197 4.05 -10.58 -7.68
C ARG A 197 3.99 -11.93 -8.39
N GLY A 198 4.99 -12.78 -8.17
CA GLY A 198 5.05 -14.12 -8.73
C GLY A 198 6.13 -14.99 -8.10
N ASN A 199 6.17 -16.26 -8.48
CA ASN A 199 7.23 -17.20 -8.09
C ASN A 199 8.15 -17.57 -9.25
N ASP A 200 7.78 -17.26 -10.48
CA ASP A 200 8.59 -17.52 -11.66
C ASP A 200 8.89 -16.22 -12.40
N ALA A 201 10.09 -16.15 -12.99
CA ALA A 201 10.49 -14.97 -13.73
C ALA A 201 9.58 -14.78 -14.96
N PRO A 202 9.01 -13.57 -15.15
CA PRO A 202 8.11 -13.33 -16.26
C PRO A 202 8.86 -13.41 -17.59
N LYS A 203 8.38 -14.26 -18.50
CA LYS A 203 8.95 -14.37 -19.85
C LYS A 203 8.71 -13.09 -20.65
N ARG A 204 9.49 -12.88 -21.71
CA ARG A 204 9.45 -11.71 -22.61
C ARG A 204 8.09 -11.04 -22.80
N MET A 205 7.06 -11.78 -23.22
CA MET A 205 5.74 -11.19 -23.49
C MET A 205 5.05 -10.67 -22.21
N GLN A 206 5.10 -11.43 -21.12
CA GLN A 206 4.59 -11.00 -19.82
C GLN A 206 5.41 -9.81 -19.30
N SER A 207 6.72 -9.83 -19.48
CA SER A 207 7.62 -8.74 -19.12
C SER A 207 7.29 -7.42 -19.82
N LEU A 208 7.02 -7.46 -21.13
CA LEU A 208 6.57 -6.28 -21.89
C LEU A 208 5.23 -5.74 -21.37
N SER A 209 4.29 -6.64 -21.07
CA SER A 209 2.99 -6.28 -20.49
C SER A 209 3.11 -5.63 -19.11
N LEU A 210 3.88 -6.23 -18.21
CA LEU A 210 4.13 -5.70 -16.87
C LEU A 210 4.79 -4.31 -16.92
N CYS A 211 5.77 -4.13 -17.80
CA CYS A 211 6.39 -2.83 -18.06
C CYS A 211 5.37 -1.81 -18.56
N ALA A 212 4.52 -2.18 -19.53
CA ALA A 212 3.51 -1.28 -20.09
C ALA A 212 2.47 -0.84 -19.06
N ILE A 213 2.03 -1.75 -18.18
CA ILE A 213 1.12 -1.46 -17.06
C ILE A 213 1.80 -0.52 -16.07
N ALA A 214 2.98 -0.90 -15.55
CA ALA A 214 3.70 -0.13 -14.54
C ALA A 214 4.01 1.30 -15.02
N ALA A 215 4.44 1.45 -16.27
CA ALA A 215 4.79 2.72 -16.88
C ALA A 215 3.57 3.54 -17.39
N GLY A 216 2.35 3.03 -17.23
CA GLY A 216 1.12 3.71 -17.68
C GLY A 216 0.97 3.83 -19.20
N LYS A 217 1.64 2.97 -19.96
CA LYS A 217 1.51 2.86 -21.42
C LYS A 217 0.32 2.00 -21.85
N ALA A 218 -0.11 1.08 -20.98
CA ALA A 218 -1.28 0.25 -21.15
C ALA A 218 -2.05 0.20 -19.84
N SER A 219 -3.35 -0.08 -19.91
CA SER A 219 -4.13 -0.34 -18.70
C SER A 219 -4.07 -1.82 -18.31
N ALA A 220 -3.99 -2.11 -17.02
CA ALA A 220 -4.19 -3.47 -16.50
C ALA A 220 -5.55 -4.07 -16.89
N PHE A 221 -6.53 -3.25 -17.28
CA PHE A 221 -7.82 -3.72 -17.81
C PHE A 221 -7.74 -4.24 -19.25
N GLU A 222 -6.72 -3.83 -20.00
CA GLU A 222 -6.55 -4.16 -21.42
C GLU A 222 -5.60 -5.35 -21.61
N VAL A 223 -4.75 -5.62 -20.61
CA VAL A 223 -3.77 -6.69 -20.66
C VAL A 223 -4.29 -7.90 -19.88
N ALA A 224 -4.71 -8.94 -20.58
CA ALA A 224 -4.87 -10.25 -19.97
C ALA A 224 -3.49 -10.77 -19.52
N LEU A 225 -3.21 -10.70 -18.23
CA LEU A 225 -2.11 -11.47 -17.65
C LEU A 225 -2.49 -12.93 -17.81
N VAL A 226 -1.74 -13.66 -18.65
CA VAL A 226 -1.86 -15.11 -18.75
C VAL A 226 -1.66 -15.64 -17.32
N PRO A 227 -2.62 -16.39 -16.74
CA PRO A 227 -2.44 -16.97 -15.43
C PRO A 227 -1.21 -17.87 -15.47
N ASP A 228 -0.40 -17.84 -14.40
CA ASP A 228 0.64 -18.83 -14.20
C ASP A 228 0.00 -20.23 -14.26
N ALA A 229 0.54 -21.08 -15.14
CA ALA A 229 0.13 -22.48 -15.31
C ALA A 229 1.03 -23.39 -14.48
#